data_AF-A0A938E6X7-F1
#
_entry.id   AF-A0A938E6X7-F1
#
_cell.length_a   1.000
_cell.length_b   1.000
_cell.length_c   1.000
_cell.angle_alpha   90.00
_cell.angle_beta   90.00
_cell.angle_gamma   90.00
#
_symmetry.space_group_name_H-M   'P 1'
#
loop_
_entity.id
_entity.type
_entity.pdbx_description
1 polymer ?
#
loop_
_entity_poly.entity_id
_entity_poly.type
_entity_poly.pdbx_seq_one_letter_code
_entity_poly.pdbx_strand_id
1 'polypeptide(L)'
;MRGDEEAFQTGTIVVEDAPVADDELWSDDGGENYAGWWCVRTDPFPCPAPGCTFVAEFMTAAHLILVWQERDDPNLLWHAQRAKEVGRNPRVVGYEPAYGPSASYYAWEAAGRPVHGVKGKT
;
A
#
# COMPACT_ATOMS: atom_id res chain seq x y z
N MET A 1 21.79 37.23 45.91
CA MET A 1 22.44 37.33 44.59
C MET A 1 23.40 36.15 44.52
N ARG A 2 23.34 35.21 43.58
CA ARG A 2 22.82 35.18 42.21
C ARG A 2 22.46 33.71 41.94
N GLY A 3 21.34 33.45 41.25
CA GLY A 3 21.03 32.12 40.72
C GLY A 3 21.83 31.93 39.45
N ASP A 4 22.37 30.72 39.27
CA ASP A 4 23.04 30.31 38.04
C ASP A 4 22.12 29.36 37.28
N GLU A 5 21.85 29.78 36.05
CA GLU A 5 20.80 29.33 35.14
C GLU A 5 21.28 28.08 34.40
N GLU A 6 20.61 26.95 34.57
CA GLU A 6 20.79 25.80 33.68
C GLU A 6 20.18 26.13 32.32
N ALA A 7 21.04 26.49 31.36
CA ALA A 7 20.68 26.70 29.98
C ALA A 7 20.29 25.36 29.35
N PHE A 8 18.99 25.16 29.15
CA PHE A 8 18.45 24.08 28.33
C PHE A 8 19.03 24.16 26.92
N GLN A 9 19.91 23.21 26.56
CA GLN A 9 20.35 23.04 25.17
C GLN A 9 19.17 22.56 24.32
N THR A 10 18.73 23.42 23.41
CA THR A 10 17.74 23.09 22.40
C THR A 10 18.40 22.18 21.35
N GLY A 11 17.89 20.97 21.18
CA GLY A 11 18.36 20.05 20.14
C GLY A 11 18.01 20.59 18.75
N THR A 12 19.03 20.77 17.91
CA THR A 12 18.86 21.08 16.49
C THR A 12 18.30 19.85 15.77
N ILE A 13 17.11 19.99 15.19
CA ILE A 13 16.55 18.99 14.29
C ILE A 13 17.31 19.11 12.98
N VAL A 14 18.15 18.12 12.70
CA VAL A 14 18.69 17.90 11.35
C VAL A 14 17.52 17.35 10.54
N VAL A 15 17.01 18.15 9.61
CA VAL A 15 16.11 17.63 8.58
C VAL A 15 16.99 16.80 7.66
N GLU A 16 17.01 15.50 7.89
CA GLU A 16 17.57 14.54 6.95
C GLU A 16 16.83 14.76 5.62
N ASP A 17 17.58 15.23 4.63
CA ASP A 17 17.18 15.30 3.23
C ASP A 17 16.71 13.90 2.84
N ALA A 18 15.39 13.73 2.71
CA ALA A 18 14.81 12.46 2.32
C ALA A 18 15.42 12.09 0.96
N PRO A 19 16.15 10.96 0.85
CA PRO A 19 16.70 10.58 -0.43
C PRO A 19 15.53 10.40 -1.40
N VAL A 20 15.56 11.18 -2.47
CA VAL A 20 14.72 10.99 -3.65
C VAL A 20 15.02 9.58 -4.15
N ALA A 21 14.18 8.62 -3.75
CA ALA A 21 14.32 7.24 -4.15
C ALA A 21 14.18 7.19 -5.67
N ASP A 22 15.15 6.56 -6.32
CA ASP A 22 15.05 6.10 -7.70
C ASP A 22 13.76 5.25 -7.78
N ASP A 23 12.77 5.72 -8.55
CA ASP A 23 11.44 5.12 -8.68
C ASP A 23 11.55 3.85 -9.55
N GLU A 24 12.27 2.85 -9.04
CA GLU A 24 12.41 1.55 -9.69
C GLU A 24 11.06 0.83 -9.56
N LEU A 25 10.23 1.01 -10.60
CA LEU A 25 8.85 0.55 -10.71
C LEU A 25 8.74 -0.95 -10.41
N TRP A 26 8.26 -1.28 -9.22
CA TRP A 26 8.02 -2.67 -8.86
C TRP A 26 6.88 -3.24 -9.71
N SER A 27 7.16 -4.35 -10.40
CA SER A 27 6.18 -5.15 -11.10
C SER A 27 6.25 -6.57 -10.56
N ASP A 28 5.09 -7.21 -10.39
CA ASP A 28 5.07 -8.64 -10.19
C ASP A 28 5.46 -9.30 -11.53
N ASP A 29 6.74 -9.69 -11.66
CA ASP A 29 7.29 -10.37 -12.85
C ASP A 29 6.70 -11.79 -13.01
N GLY A 30 6.02 -12.28 -11.96
CA GLY A 30 5.25 -13.52 -11.97
C GLY A 30 3.92 -13.34 -12.67
N GLY A 31 3.81 -13.79 -13.92
CA GLY A 31 2.52 -13.96 -14.61
C GLY A 31 1.61 -15.04 -13.98
N GLU A 32 1.55 -15.11 -12.66
CA GLU A 32 0.73 -16.04 -11.90
C GLU A 32 -0.74 -15.64 -12.05
N ASN A 33 -1.53 -16.56 -12.62
CA ASN A 33 -2.96 -16.41 -12.63
C ASN A 33 -3.49 -16.70 -11.23
N TYR A 34 -3.66 -15.67 -10.41
CA TYR A 34 -4.24 -15.78 -9.06
C TYR A 34 -5.75 -16.09 -9.05
N ALA A 35 -6.33 -16.58 -10.14
CA ALA A 35 -7.73 -17.01 -10.17
C ALA A 35 -8.02 -18.01 -9.05
N GLY A 36 -9.11 -17.77 -8.31
CA GLY A 36 -9.51 -18.57 -7.15
C GLY A 36 -8.91 -18.11 -5.82
N TRP A 37 -8.01 -17.13 -5.83
CA TRP A 37 -7.55 -16.42 -4.63
C TRP A 37 -8.57 -15.36 -4.21
N TRP A 38 -8.29 -14.65 -3.12
CA TRP A 38 -9.18 -13.68 -2.51
C TRP A 38 -8.56 -12.29 -2.51
N CYS A 39 -9.39 -11.27 -2.74
CA CYS A 39 -9.01 -9.88 -2.62
C CYS A 39 -10.09 -9.10 -1.86
N VAL A 40 -9.80 -7.83 -1.55
CA VAL A 40 -10.73 -6.94 -0.85
C VAL A 40 -11.25 -5.90 -1.82
N ARG A 41 -12.53 -5.98 -2.18
CA ARG A 41 -13.23 -4.89 -2.89
C ARG A 41 -13.60 -3.79 -1.91
N THR A 42 -13.45 -2.54 -2.32
CA THR A 42 -13.82 -1.36 -1.51
C THR A 42 -14.67 -0.40 -2.32
N ASP A 43 -15.25 0.60 -1.65
CA ASP A 43 -15.73 1.79 -2.37
C ASP A 43 -14.55 2.49 -3.08
N PRO A 44 -14.80 3.22 -4.19
CA PRO A 44 -13.74 3.86 -4.97
C PRO A 44 -12.86 4.77 -4.10
N PHE A 45 -11.54 4.56 -4.19
CA PHE A 45 -10.56 5.30 -3.40
C PHE A 45 -9.47 5.89 -4.30
N PRO A 46 -9.32 7.23 -4.34
CA PRO A 46 -8.26 7.85 -5.13
C PRO A 46 -6.90 7.55 -4.53
N CYS A 47 -5.91 7.34 -5.40
CA CYS A 47 -4.53 7.17 -4.99
C CYS A 47 -4.03 8.44 -4.26
N PRO A 48 -3.41 8.32 -3.07
CA PRO A 48 -2.99 9.48 -2.29
C PRO A 48 -1.72 10.16 -2.82
N ALA A 49 -1.03 9.60 -3.81
CA ALA A 49 0.19 10.22 -4.31
C ALA A 49 -0.08 11.49 -5.12
N PRO A 50 0.79 12.51 -4.96
CA PRO A 50 0.69 13.75 -5.73
C PRO A 50 0.70 13.47 -7.23
N GLY A 51 -0.32 13.96 -7.94
CA GLY A 51 -0.41 13.85 -9.40
C GLY A 51 -0.88 12.49 -9.93
N CYS A 52 -1.16 11.51 -9.06
CA CYS A 52 -1.73 10.24 -9.50
C CYS A 52 -3.24 10.35 -9.69
N THR A 53 -3.75 9.93 -10.85
CA THR A 53 -5.19 9.94 -11.17
C THR A 53 -5.85 8.57 -11.01
N PHE A 54 -5.14 7.59 -10.48
CA PHE A 54 -5.66 6.23 -10.30
C PHE A 54 -6.75 6.21 -9.21
N VAL A 55 -7.85 5.51 -9.49
CA VAL A 55 -8.94 5.29 -8.53
C VAL A 55 -9.10 3.78 -8.35
N ALA A 56 -8.84 3.31 -7.13
CA ALA A 56 -8.88 1.90 -6.79
C ALA A 56 -10.27 1.49 -6.30
N GLU A 57 -10.89 0.50 -6.95
CA GLU A 57 -12.10 -0.18 -6.46
C GLU A 57 -11.76 -1.42 -5.60
N PHE A 58 -10.48 -1.74 -5.48
CA PHE A 58 -9.96 -2.83 -4.67
C PHE A 58 -8.87 -2.30 -3.75
N MET A 59 -8.51 -3.12 -2.76
CA MET A 59 -7.30 -2.90 -1.99
C MET A 59 -6.08 -3.14 -2.87
N THR A 60 -5.27 -2.11 -3.03
CA THR A 60 -4.10 -2.13 -3.90
C THR A 60 -2.85 -1.70 -3.16
N ALA A 61 -1.70 -2.19 -3.60
CA ALA A 61 -0.40 -1.58 -3.33
C ALA A 61 0.34 -1.39 -4.67
N ALA A 62 0.96 -0.22 -4.87
CA ALA A 62 1.53 0.17 -6.17
C ALA A 62 0.57 -0.10 -7.36
N HIS A 63 -0.72 0.22 -7.22
CA HIS A 63 -1.79 -0.03 -8.21
C HIS A 63 -2.04 -1.51 -8.59
N LEU A 64 -1.41 -2.45 -7.91
CA LEU A 64 -1.66 -3.89 -8.05
C LEU A 64 -2.66 -4.32 -6.99
N ILE A 65 -3.69 -5.06 -7.40
CA ILE A 65 -4.68 -5.65 -6.48
C ILE A 65 -3.95 -6.66 -5.59
N LEU A 66 -4.02 -6.47 -4.27
CA LEU A 66 -3.46 -7.45 -3.35
C LEU A 66 -4.36 -8.68 -3.29
N VAL A 67 -3.75 -9.85 -3.42
CA VAL A 67 -4.43 -11.15 -3.36
C VAL A 67 -3.81 -12.07 -2.29
N TRP A 68 -4.67 -12.91 -1.71
CA TRP A 68 -4.33 -13.93 -0.72
C TRP A 68 -4.94 -15.27 -1.10
N GLN A 69 -4.24 -16.37 -0.82
CA GLN A 69 -4.71 -17.70 -1.17
C GLN A 69 -5.92 -18.14 -0.32
N GLU A 70 -5.92 -17.81 0.98
CA GLU A 70 -6.96 -18.20 1.92
C GLU A 70 -7.93 -17.03 2.19
N ARG A 71 -9.23 -17.34 2.28
CA ARG A 71 -10.29 -16.33 2.48
C ARG A 71 -10.22 -15.68 3.86
N ASP A 72 -9.87 -16.47 4.85
CA ASP A 72 -9.78 -16.14 6.27
C ASP A 72 -8.34 -15.87 6.71
N ASP A 73 -7.44 -15.61 5.75
CA ASP A 73 -6.08 -15.17 6.03
C ASP A 73 -6.08 -13.95 6.99
N PRO A 74 -5.31 -14.00 8.09
CA PRO A 74 -5.34 -12.96 9.11
C PRO A 74 -4.87 -11.60 8.58
N ASN A 75 -3.92 -11.55 7.64
CA ASN A 75 -3.46 -10.30 7.03
C ASN A 75 -4.54 -9.70 6.15
N LEU A 76 -5.23 -10.52 5.35
CA LEU A 76 -6.39 -10.09 4.57
C LEU A 76 -7.46 -9.47 5.48
N LEU A 77 -7.86 -10.17 6.53
CA LEU A 77 -8.89 -9.71 7.45
C LEU A 77 -8.48 -8.44 8.21
N TRP A 78 -7.21 -8.35 8.63
CA TRP A 78 -6.66 -7.16 9.27
C TRP A 78 -6.75 -5.93 8.35
N HIS A 79 -6.31 -6.08 7.10
CA HIS A 79 -6.36 -5.01 6.13
C HIS A 79 -7.79 -4.61 5.76
N ALA A 80 -8.69 -5.58 5.60
CA ALA A 80 -10.11 -5.32 5.40
C ALA A 80 -10.67 -4.52 6.58
N GLN A 81 -10.36 -4.88 7.82
CA GLN A 81 -10.80 -4.12 8.99
C GLN A 81 -10.27 -2.68 8.98
N ARG A 82 -9.00 -2.46 8.61
CA ARG A 82 -8.43 -1.10 8.46
C ARG A 82 -9.17 -0.27 7.41
N ALA A 83 -9.51 -0.87 6.27
CA ALA A 83 -10.32 -0.21 5.24
C ALA A 83 -11.72 0.16 5.76
N LYS A 84 -12.32 -0.67 6.61
CA LYS A 84 -13.60 -0.39 7.25
C LYS A 84 -13.53 0.80 8.20
N GLU A 85 -12.46 0.90 9.00
CA GLU A 85 -12.24 1.98 9.96
C GLU A 85 -12.18 3.37 9.29
N VAL A 86 -11.71 3.42 8.03
CA VAL A 86 -11.69 4.65 7.22
C VAL A 86 -12.89 4.79 6.29
N GLY A 87 -13.94 3.99 6.49
CA GLY A 87 -15.21 4.13 5.77
C GLY A 87 -15.24 3.61 4.34
N ARG A 88 -14.28 2.76 3.93
CA ARG A 88 -14.18 2.24 2.54
C ARG A 88 -15.03 0.99 2.24
N ASN A 89 -15.99 0.65 3.12
CA ASN A 89 -16.98 -0.42 2.92
C ASN A 89 -16.42 -1.75 2.35
N PRO A 90 -15.40 -2.35 2.97
CA PRO A 90 -14.67 -3.49 2.40
C PRO A 90 -15.53 -4.76 2.29
N ARG A 91 -15.26 -5.57 1.26
CA ARG A 91 -15.86 -6.89 1.02
C ARG A 91 -14.78 -7.86 0.53
N VAL A 92 -14.66 -9.00 1.20
CA VAL A 92 -13.79 -10.10 0.74
C VAL A 92 -14.48 -10.85 -0.39
N VAL A 93 -13.85 -10.89 -1.56
CA VAL A 93 -14.38 -11.50 -2.79
C VAL A 93 -13.32 -12.36 -3.46
N GLY A 94 -13.74 -13.33 -4.27
CA GLY A 94 -12.80 -14.10 -5.09
C GLY A 94 -12.22 -13.22 -6.20
N TYR A 95 -10.90 -13.26 -6.37
CA TYR A 95 -10.19 -12.52 -7.40
C TYR A 95 -10.41 -13.16 -8.78
N GLU A 96 -10.65 -12.30 -9.77
CA GLU A 96 -10.70 -12.64 -11.18
C GLU A 96 -9.69 -11.78 -11.94
N PRO A 97 -8.94 -12.34 -12.92
CA PRO A 97 -7.99 -11.57 -13.73
C PRO A 97 -8.60 -10.36 -14.44
N ALA A 98 -9.91 -10.40 -14.69
CA ALA A 98 -10.67 -9.29 -15.30
C ALA A 98 -10.74 -8.04 -14.39
N TYR A 99 -10.48 -8.15 -13.09
CA TYR A 99 -10.48 -7.00 -12.17
C TYR A 99 -9.28 -6.08 -12.36
N GLY A 100 -8.17 -6.59 -12.91
CA GLY A 100 -6.96 -5.82 -13.14
C GLY A 100 -5.70 -6.53 -12.64
N PRO A 101 -4.53 -5.90 -12.81
CA PRO A 101 -3.25 -6.48 -12.42
C PRO A 101 -3.20 -6.65 -10.90
N SER A 102 -2.51 -7.69 -10.46
CA SER A 102 -2.50 -8.13 -9.07
C SER A 102 -1.11 -8.52 -8.61
N ALA A 103 -0.95 -8.65 -7.29
CA ALA A 103 0.23 -9.17 -6.66
C ALA A 103 -0.16 -9.96 -5.40
N SER A 104 0.52 -11.08 -5.16
CA SER A 104 0.45 -11.73 -3.84
C SER A 104 0.86 -10.75 -2.75
N TYR A 105 0.09 -10.69 -1.66
CA TYR A 105 0.44 -9.90 -0.48
C TYR A 105 1.85 -10.19 0.03
N TYR A 106 2.21 -11.48 0.05
CA TYR A 106 3.51 -11.93 0.55
C TYR A 106 4.65 -11.59 -0.40
N ALA A 107 4.40 -11.53 -1.71
CA ALA A 107 5.37 -11.05 -2.68
C ALA A 107 5.63 -9.55 -2.52
N TRP A 108 4.56 -8.76 -2.35
CA TRP A 108 4.66 -7.32 -2.06
C TRP A 108 5.37 -7.05 -0.72
N GLU A 109 5.08 -7.83 0.31
CA GLU A 109 5.75 -7.72 1.61
C GLU A 109 7.24 -8.05 1.48
N ALA A 110 7.58 -9.14 0.80
CA ALA A 110 8.96 -9.55 0.54
C ALA A 110 9.75 -8.52 -0.29
N ALA A 111 9.06 -7.78 -1.16
CA ALA A 111 9.63 -6.67 -1.93
C ALA A 111 9.84 -5.39 -1.11
N GLY A 112 9.60 -5.40 0.20
CA GLY A 112 9.81 -4.23 1.07
C GLY A 112 8.62 -3.26 1.09
N ARG A 113 7.42 -3.72 0.71
CA ARG A 113 6.16 -2.96 0.76
C ARG A 113 6.15 -1.68 -0.10
N PRO A 114 6.49 -1.77 -1.41
CA PRO A 114 6.49 -0.61 -2.30
C PRO A 114 5.10 0.05 -2.34
N VAL A 115 5.07 1.39 -2.25
CA VAL A 115 3.83 2.17 -2.17
C VAL A 115 3.44 2.86 -3.47
N HIS A 116 4.37 2.95 -4.43
CA HIS A 116 4.18 3.54 -5.75
C HIS A 116 4.96 2.77 -6.82
N GLY A 117 4.41 2.78 -8.03
CA GLY A 117 5.10 2.33 -9.23
C GLY A 117 4.21 1.54 -10.19
N VAL A 118 3.52 2.22 -11.11
CA VAL A 118 3.22 1.65 -12.44
C VAL A 118 3.21 2.76 -13.49
N LYS A 119 4.15 2.66 -14.44
CA LYS A 119 4.02 3.23 -15.79
C LYS A 119 2.91 2.45 -16.49
N GLY A 120 1.73 3.07 -16.66
CA GLY A 120 0.65 2.47 -17.44
C GLY A 120 1.18 2.03 -18.81
N LYS A 121 0.89 0.79 -19.21
CA LYS A 121 1.12 0.35 -20.59
C LYS A 121 0.42 1.35 -21.51
N THR A 122 1.22 2.13 -22.23
CA THR A 122 0.75 2.91 -23.39
C THR A 122 0.74 1.99 -24.60
#